data_AF-R7YYK1-F1
#
_entry.id   AF-R7YYK1-F1
#
_cell.length_a   1.000
_cell.length_b   1.000
_cell.length_c   1.000
_cell.angle_alpha   90.00
_cell.angle_beta   90.00
_cell.angle_gamma   90.00
#
_symmetry.space_group_name_H-M   'P 1'
#
loop_
_entity.id
_entity.type
_entity.pdbx_description
1 polymer ?
#
loop_
_entity_poly.entity_id
_entity_poly.type
_entity_poly.pdbx_seq_one_letter_code
_entity_poly.pdbx_strand_id
1 'polypeptide(L)'
;MSAPPAKRQRVSSFDAPHAIIPQFDPVKAINALSEGTVRRILLDAAHTHASVLLRIDAAYNALVAREQARVIDFDHFSKSVWKELNNDHRHENGSRQYNSAGPAYHYVVSVIDTIRTEAGPESSLGTRISALETLRKIGKSIALSGTDVLGHEVIKSFQQTDCFEETMRDILEVANEEEIVAAMSDEFIDKLEELVGLGEGQCIFEGLPEVLELFRNPEDTQSESSSDGILEVYDNNEDGKDESVNAPTSNMGNNVAGQGVVAGITA
;
A
#
# COMPACT_ATOMS: atom_id res chain seq x y z
N MET A 1 39.74 12.59 81.81
CA MET A 1 38.59 13.48 81.54
C MET A 1 37.84 12.90 80.35
N SER A 2 36.72 12.22 80.60
CA SER A 2 35.94 11.50 79.57
C SER A 2 34.76 12.36 79.13
N ALA A 3 34.68 12.66 77.84
CA ALA A 3 33.54 13.37 77.24
C ALA A 3 32.35 12.41 77.02
N PRO A 4 31.09 12.85 77.21
CA PRO A 4 29.92 12.00 77.03
C PRO A 4 29.51 11.89 75.55
N PRO A 5 28.85 10.78 75.13
CA PRO A 5 28.47 10.58 73.73
C PRO A 5 27.26 11.44 73.34
N ALA A 6 27.39 12.10 72.19
CA ALA A 6 26.34 12.93 71.59
C ALA A 6 25.13 12.08 71.15
N LYS A 7 23.92 12.53 71.51
CA LYS A 7 22.64 12.01 71.04
C LYS A 7 22.56 12.11 69.50
N ARG A 8 22.45 10.97 68.82
CA ARG A 8 22.13 10.91 67.38
C ARG A 8 20.70 11.37 67.15
N GLN A 9 20.55 12.44 66.38
CA GLN A 9 19.28 12.95 65.87
C GLN A 9 18.79 12.03 64.74
N ARG A 10 17.57 11.49 64.89
CA ARG A 10 16.91 10.65 63.90
C ARG A 10 16.35 11.58 62.82
N VAL A 11 17.04 11.70 61.70
CA VAL A 11 16.56 12.47 60.54
C VAL A 11 15.42 11.70 59.91
N SER A 12 14.30 12.40 59.73
CA SER A 12 13.03 11.88 59.26
C SER A 12 13.12 11.30 57.86
N SER A 13 12.38 10.22 57.69
CA SER A 13 12.00 9.53 56.47
C SER A 13 11.97 10.39 55.20
N PHE A 14 12.63 9.87 54.18
CA PHE A 14 12.38 10.12 52.76
C PHE A 14 10.86 10.08 52.48
N ASP A 15 10.30 11.21 52.05
CA ASP A 15 9.02 11.24 51.33
C ASP A 15 9.26 10.62 49.95
N ALA A 16 8.91 9.33 49.82
CA ALA A 16 8.73 8.71 48.53
C ALA A 16 7.41 9.22 47.93
N PRO A 17 7.37 9.61 46.65
CA PRO A 17 6.13 10.05 46.02
C PRO A 17 5.09 8.93 46.12
N HIS A 18 3.91 9.28 46.65
CA HIS A 18 2.78 8.38 46.77
C HIS A 18 2.41 7.80 45.41
N ALA A 19 2.79 6.54 45.18
CA ALA A 19 2.25 5.76 44.08
C ALA A 19 0.74 5.66 44.30
N ILE A 20 -0.05 6.27 43.40
CA ILE A 20 -1.50 6.12 43.36
C ILE A 20 -1.77 4.66 43.05
N ILE A 21 -2.11 3.87 44.07
CA ILE A 21 -2.50 2.47 43.91
C ILE A 21 -3.95 2.46 43.42
N PRO A 22 -4.25 1.98 42.20
CA PRO A 22 -5.63 1.96 41.70
C PRO A 22 -6.52 1.07 42.57
N GLN A 23 -7.68 1.58 42.99
CA GLN A 23 -8.68 0.85 43.81
C GLN A 23 -9.53 -0.15 43.00
N PHE A 24 -9.23 -0.34 41.72
CA PHE A 24 -9.98 -1.23 40.83
C PHE A 24 -9.09 -2.36 40.31
N ASP A 25 -9.70 -3.50 40.01
CA ASP A 25 -9.04 -4.62 39.33
C ASP A 25 -8.69 -4.19 37.89
N PRO A 26 -7.38 -4.06 37.56
CA PRO A 26 -6.95 -3.57 36.25
C PRO A 26 -7.37 -4.50 35.11
N VAL A 27 -7.45 -5.82 35.33
CA VAL A 27 -7.86 -6.77 34.29
C VAL A 27 -9.32 -6.57 33.94
N LYS A 28 -10.18 -6.48 34.96
CA LYS A 28 -11.61 -6.23 34.77
C LYS A 28 -11.87 -4.87 34.11
N ALA A 29 -11.12 -3.84 34.47
CA ALA A 29 -11.25 -2.52 33.89
C ALA A 29 -10.83 -2.50 32.41
N ILE A 30 -9.66 -3.08 32.06
CA ILE A 30 -9.17 -3.14 30.68
C ILE A 30 -10.15 -3.90 29.79
N ASN A 31 -10.67 -5.05 30.24
CA ASN A 31 -11.62 -5.85 29.47
C ASN A 31 -12.99 -5.17 29.25
N ALA A 32 -13.32 -4.14 30.03
CA ALA A 32 -14.53 -3.36 29.85
C ALA A 32 -14.37 -2.18 28.88
N LEU A 33 -13.14 -1.85 28.49
CA LEU A 33 -12.84 -0.78 27.53
C LEU A 33 -12.97 -1.28 26.08
N SER A 34 -13.30 -0.36 25.17
CA SER A 34 -13.25 -0.67 23.74
C SER A 34 -11.81 -0.81 23.24
N GLU A 35 -11.60 -1.60 22.19
CA GLU A 35 -10.28 -1.82 21.59
C GLU A 35 -9.59 -0.51 21.22
N GLY A 36 -10.32 0.44 20.62
CA GLY A 36 -9.79 1.76 20.28
C GLY A 36 -9.34 2.57 21.51
N THR A 37 -10.03 2.44 22.64
CA THR A 37 -9.64 3.11 23.90
C THR A 37 -8.37 2.49 24.47
N VAL A 38 -8.28 1.16 24.47
CA VAL A 38 -7.08 0.43 24.93
C VAL A 38 -5.88 0.77 24.06
N ARG A 39 -6.04 0.77 22.73
CA ARG A 39 -4.98 1.14 21.78
C ARG A 39 -4.46 2.55 22.02
N ARG A 40 -5.37 3.53 22.21
CA ARG A 40 -4.98 4.92 22.51
C ARG A 40 -4.20 5.04 23.82
N ILE A 41 -4.68 4.43 24.91
CA ILE A 41 -3.98 4.44 26.19
C ILE A 41 -2.59 3.79 26.07
N LEU A 42 -2.49 2.68 25.31
CA LEU A 42 -1.22 2.00 25.09
C LEU A 42 -0.23 2.85 24.28
N LEU A 43 -0.71 3.57 23.26
CA LEU A 43 0.11 4.52 22.49
C LEU A 43 0.59 5.69 23.38
N ASP A 44 -0.31 6.29 24.16
CA ASP A 44 0.06 7.37 25.10
C ASP A 44 1.10 6.88 26.13
N ALA A 45 0.93 5.65 26.64
CA ALA A 45 1.87 5.02 27.55
C ALA A 45 3.22 4.70 26.89
N ALA A 46 3.23 4.27 25.63
CA ALA A 46 4.46 4.00 24.88
C ALA A 46 5.27 5.27 24.63
N HIS A 47 4.61 6.39 24.31
CA HIS A 47 5.25 7.69 24.14
C HIS A 47 5.82 8.24 25.46
N THR A 48 5.17 7.96 26.58
CA THR A 48 5.56 8.49 27.90
C THR A 48 6.57 7.60 28.63
N HIS A 49 6.52 6.29 28.38
CA HIS A 49 7.29 5.29 29.12
C HIS A 49 8.04 4.34 28.19
N ALA A 50 9.37 4.50 28.13
CA ALA A 50 10.26 3.65 27.32
C ALA A 50 10.12 2.15 27.60
N SER A 51 9.80 1.76 28.85
CA SER A 51 9.58 0.34 29.20
C SER A 51 8.35 -0.28 28.52
N VAL A 52 7.31 0.51 28.25
CA VAL A 52 6.13 0.08 27.51
C VAL A 52 6.47 -0.05 26.03
N LEU A 53 7.20 0.93 25.48
CA LEU A 53 7.69 0.89 24.09
C LEU A 53 8.55 -0.35 23.83
N LEU A 54 9.53 -0.65 24.70
CA LEU A 54 10.39 -1.84 24.58
C LEU A 54 9.58 -3.16 24.64
N ARG A 55 8.49 -3.20 25.41
CA ARG A 55 7.61 -4.38 25.46
C ARG A 55 6.78 -4.53 24.19
N ILE A 56 6.30 -3.42 23.63
CA ILE A 56 5.59 -3.42 22.34
C ILE A 56 6.55 -3.86 21.24
N ASP A 57 7.76 -3.30 21.19
CA ASP A 57 8.79 -3.67 20.23
C ASP A 57 9.15 -5.16 20.32
N ALA A 58 9.44 -5.67 21.53
CA ALA A 58 9.71 -7.10 21.71
C ALA A 58 8.53 -7.99 21.29
N ALA A 59 7.28 -7.59 21.58
CA ALA A 59 6.09 -8.34 21.19
C ALA A 59 5.87 -8.31 19.66
N TYR A 60 6.12 -7.15 19.03
CA TYR A 60 6.06 -6.98 17.60
C TYR A 60 7.12 -7.83 16.90
N ASN A 61 8.38 -7.70 17.29
CA ASN A 61 9.49 -8.48 16.74
C ASN A 61 9.28 -9.99 16.90
N ALA A 62 8.67 -10.44 18.00
CA ALA A 62 8.30 -11.85 18.17
C ALA A 62 7.18 -12.31 17.21
N LEU A 63 6.22 -11.42 16.90
CA LEU A 63 5.18 -11.67 15.89
C LEU A 63 5.81 -11.76 14.50
N VAL A 64 6.64 -10.78 14.14
CA VAL A 64 7.36 -10.73 12.86
C VAL A 64 8.23 -11.98 12.68
N ALA A 65 9.05 -12.33 13.68
CA ALA A 65 9.89 -13.52 13.61
C ALA A 65 9.09 -14.82 13.43
N ARG A 66 7.88 -14.89 14.03
CA ARG A 66 6.99 -16.04 13.85
C ARG A 66 6.42 -16.09 12.43
N GLU A 67 6.03 -14.96 11.87
CA GLU A 67 5.48 -14.89 10.53
C GLU A 67 6.56 -15.17 9.47
N GLN A 68 7.75 -14.62 9.65
CA GLN A 68 8.91 -14.89 8.80
C GLN A 68 9.42 -16.33 8.90
N ALA A 69 9.12 -17.05 9.98
CA ALA A 69 9.40 -18.49 10.07
C ALA A 69 8.44 -19.36 9.23
N ARG A 70 7.31 -18.79 8.78
CA ARG A 70 6.33 -19.47 7.94
C ARG A 70 6.57 -19.11 6.47
N VAL A 71 6.58 -20.13 5.63
CA VAL A 71 6.53 -19.97 4.17
C VAL A 71 5.15 -20.39 3.69
N ILE A 72 4.48 -19.49 2.97
CA ILE A 72 3.19 -19.76 2.33
C ILE A 72 3.45 -20.15 0.89
N ASP A 73 2.81 -21.22 0.43
CA ASP A 73 2.82 -21.63 -0.97
C ASP A 73 1.51 -21.22 -1.67
N PHE A 74 1.65 -20.38 -2.68
CA PHE A 74 0.53 -19.85 -3.46
C PHE A 74 0.24 -20.62 -4.75
N ASP A 75 0.98 -21.70 -5.07
CA ASP A 75 0.85 -22.41 -6.36
C ASP A 75 -0.59 -22.87 -6.66
N HIS A 76 -1.35 -23.20 -5.62
CA HIS A 76 -2.76 -23.56 -5.72
C HIS A 76 -3.63 -22.48 -6.38
N PHE A 77 -3.32 -21.19 -6.18
CA PHE A 77 -4.02 -20.09 -6.82
C PHE A 77 -3.81 -20.06 -8.33
N SER A 78 -2.59 -20.34 -8.81
CA SER A 78 -2.33 -20.39 -10.25
C SER A 78 -3.17 -21.46 -10.95
N LYS A 79 -3.30 -22.64 -10.33
CA LYS A 79 -4.14 -23.74 -10.82
C LYS A 79 -5.63 -23.39 -10.80
N SER A 80 -6.06 -22.72 -9.74
CA SER A 80 -7.47 -22.32 -9.57
C SER A 80 -7.87 -21.25 -10.59
N VAL A 81 -7.05 -20.21 -10.76
CA VAL A 81 -7.26 -19.18 -11.78
C VAL A 81 -7.23 -19.77 -13.19
N TRP A 82 -6.27 -20.64 -13.49
CA TRP A 82 -6.24 -21.31 -14.79
C TRP A 82 -7.52 -22.10 -15.05
N LYS A 83 -8.02 -22.81 -14.04
CA LYS A 83 -9.26 -23.61 -14.13
C LYS A 83 -10.49 -22.71 -14.34
N GLU A 84 -10.62 -21.62 -13.60
CA GLU A 84 -11.70 -20.63 -13.77
C GLU A 84 -11.74 -20.12 -15.22
N LEU A 85 -10.58 -19.68 -15.73
CA LEU A 85 -10.50 -19.04 -17.05
C LEU A 85 -10.59 -20.03 -18.22
N ASN A 86 -10.07 -21.24 -18.09
CA ASN A 86 -9.88 -22.15 -19.23
C ASN A 86 -10.74 -23.42 -19.19
N ASN A 87 -11.39 -23.73 -18.06
CA ASN A 87 -12.06 -25.03 -17.87
C ASN A 87 -13.52 -24.89 -17.44
N ASP A 88 -13.81 -24.08 -16.43
CA ASP A 88 -15.10 -24.11 -15.74
C ASP A 88 -16.28 -23.65 -16.60
N HIS A 89 -16.02 -22.77 -17.57
CA HIS A 89 -17.04 -22.24 -18.49
C HIS A 89 -16.91 -22.74 -19.93
N ARG A 90 -16.04 -23.72 -20.21
CA ARG A 90 -15.74 -24.15 -21.59
C ARG A 90 -16.93 -24.77 -22.33
N HIS A 91 -17.90 -25.29 -21.59
CA HIS A 91 -19.11 -25.94 -22.13
C HIS A 91 -20.28 -24.97 -22.26
N GLU A 92 -20.11 -23.74 -21.79
CA GLU A 92 -21.11 -22.70 -21.90
C GLU A 92 -21.13 -22.13 -23.33
N ASN A 93 -22.29 -21.62 -23.74
CA ASN A 93 -22.36 -20.86 -24.98
C ASN A 93 -21.86 -19.42 -24.75
N GLY A 94 -21.52 -18.71 -25.83
CA GLY A 94 -20.94 -17.37 -25.74
C GLY A 94 -21.74 -16.35 -24.91
N SER A 95 -23.08 -16.41 -24.93
CA SER A 95 -23.91 -15.51 -24.12
C SER A 95 -23.80 -15.81 -22.62
N ARG A 96 -23.67 -17.08 -22.23
CA ARG A 96 -23.43 -17.46 -20.84
C ARG A 96 -22.00 -17.14 -20.42
N GLN A 97 -21.02 -17.44 -21.27
CA GLN A 97 -19.62 -17.05 -21.05
C GLN A 97 -19.47 -15.54 -20.81
N TYR A 98 -20.18 -14.71 -21.59
CA TYR A 98 -20.22 -13.25 -21.39
C TYR A 98 -20.73 -12.88 -19.99
N ASN A 99 -21.81 -13.51 -19.52
CA ASN A 99 -22.33 -13.26 -18.17
C ASN A 99 -21.39 -13.76 -17.06
N SER A 100 -20.63 -14.82 -17.32
CA SER A 100 -19.64 -15.42 -16.40
C SER A 100 -18.32 -14.65 -16.36
N ALA A 101 -18.01 -13.84 -17.39
CA ALA A 101 -16.73 -13.13 -17.48
C ALA A 101 -16.49 -12.12 -16.36
N GLY A 102 -17.50 -11.34 -15.97
CA GLY A 102 -17.39 -10.40 -14.85
C GLY A 102 -17.06 -11.09 -13.52
N PRO A 103 -17.84 -12.12 -13.11
CA PRO A 103 -17.50 -12.96 -11.96
C PRO A 103 -16.09 -13.57 -12.03
N ALA A 104 -15.69 -14.13 -13.17
CA ALA A 104 -14.36 -14.71 -13.34
C ALA A 104 -13.25 -13.66 -13.17
N TYR A 105 -13.40 -12.47 -13.77
CA TYR A 105 -12.48 -11.34 -13.57
C TYR A 105 -12.36 -10.97 -12.09
N HIS A 106 -13.47 -10.77 -11.38
CA HIS A 106 -13.45 -10.42 -9.96
C HIS A 106 -12.85 -11.51 -9.08
N TYR A 107 -13.04 -12.78 -9.44
CA TYR A 107 -12.38 -13.89 -8.77
C TYR A 107 -10.86 -13.78 -8.91
N VAL A 108 -10.34 -13.56 -10.13
CA VAL A 108 -8.90 -13.40 -10.37
C VAL A 108 -8.34 -12.21 -9.58
N VAL A 109 -9.03 -11.06 -9.57
CA VAL A 109 -8.62 -9.90 -8.77
C VAL A 109 -8.58 -10.23 -7.28
N SER A 110 -9.60 -10.93 -6.75
CA SER A 110 -9.62 -11.32 -5.33
C SER A 110 -8.47 -12.26 -4.94
N VAL A 111 -8.03 -13.10 -5.88
CA VAL A 111 -6.85 -13.96 -5.70
C VAL A 111 -5.57 -13.12 -5.67
N ILE A 112 -5.42 -12.15 -6.57
CA ILE A 112 -4.29 -11.21 -6.59
C ILE A 112 -4.23 -10.44 -5.26
N ASP A 113 -5.35 -9.89 -4.79
CA ASP A 113 -5.43 -9.16 -3.51
C ASP A 113 -5.08 -10.04 -2.31
N THR A 114 -5.48 -11.31 -2.33
CA THR A 114 -5.13 -12.28 -1.29
C THR A 114 -3.62 -12.51 -1.25
N ILE A 115 -2.99 -12.70 -2.43
CA ILE A 115 -1.54 -12.83 -2.54
C ILE A 115 -0.84 -11.56 -2.05
N ARG A 116 -1.29 -10.37 -2.48
CA ARG A 116 -0.76 -9.06 -2.03
C ARG A 116 -0.76 -8.95 -0.51
N THR A 117 -1.88 -9.31 0.12
CA THR A 117 -2.06 -9.22 1.57
C THR A 117 -1.16 -10.20 2.32
N GLU A 118 -1.08 -11.45 1.86
CA GLU A 118 -0.31 -12.49 2.53
C GLU A 118 1.20 -12.37 2.30
N ALA A 119 1.63 -11.73 1.21
CA ALA A 119 3.03 -11.45 0.88
C ALA A 119 3.50 -10.06 1.36
N GLY A 120 2.82 -9.46 2.34
CA GLY A 120 3.15 -8.14 2.89
C GLY A 120 4.46 -8.07 3.69
N PRO A 121 4.72 -6.95 4.39
CA PRO A 121 6.02 -6.65 5.02
C PRO A 121 6.57 -7.67 5.98
N GLU A 122 5.67 -8.26 6.76
CA GLU A 122 6.06 -9.21 7.79
C GLU A 122 6.18 -10.64 7.28
N SER A 123 5.95 -10.87 5.98
CA SER A 123 6.07 -12.19 5.37
C SER A 123 7.53 -12.61 5.18
N SER A 124 7.77 -13.91 5.11
CA SER A 124 9.10 -14.45 4.84
C SER A 124 9.53 -14.20 3.38
N LEU A 125 10.84 -14.15 3.14
CA LEU A 125 11.39 -14.09 1.77
C LEU A 125 10.84 -15.22 0.90
N GLY A 126 10.73 -16.43 1.44
CA GLY A 126 10.16 -17.58 0.72
C GLY A 126 8.71 -17.39 0.32
N THR A 127 7.89 -16.76 1.18
CA THR A 127 6.50 -16.40 0.86
C THR A 127 6.45 -15.41 -0.29
N ARG A 128 7.28 -14.36 -0.27
CA ARG A 128 7.33 -13.34 -1.33
C ARG A 128 7.78 -13.92 -2.67
N ILE A 129 8.76 -14.82 -2.66
CA ILE A 129 9.19 -15.56 -3.86
C ILE A 129 8.04 -16.40 -4.42
N SER A 130 7.36 -17.20 -3.56
CA SER A 130 6.21 -18.00 -3.99
C SER A 130 5.09 -17.14 -4.57
N ALA A 131 4.85 -15.96 -3.99
CA ALA A 131 3.86 -15.00 -4.47
C ALA A 131 4.20 -14.50 -5.88
N LEU A 132 5.41 -14.01 -6.11
CA LEU A 132 5.86 -13.51 -7.41
C LEU A 132 5.83 -14.60 -8.50
N GLU A 133 6.28 -15.83 -8.18
CA GLU A 133 6.17 -16.97 -9.10
C GLU A 133 4.72 -17.28 -9.47
N THR A 134 3.82 -17.21 -8.50
CA THR A 134 2.40 -17.49 -8.69
C THR A 134 1.72 -16.38 -9.49
N LEU A 135 2.02 -15.11 -9.19
CA LEU A 135 1.52 -13.97 -9.95
C LEU A 135 1.96 -14.08 -11.42
N ARG A 136 3.23 -14.38 -11.70
CA ARG A 136 3.70 -14.60 -13.08
C ARG A 136 2.92 -15.72 -13.79
N LYS A 137 2.58 -16.82 -13.11
CA LYS A 137 1.74 -17.91 -13.67
C LYS A 137 0.28 -17.45 -13.91
N ILE A 138 -0.28 -16.65 -13.00
CA ILE A 138 -1.62 -16.06 -13.14
C ILE A 138 -1.66 -15.11 -14.34
N GLY A 139 -0.70 -14.20 -14.46
CA GLY A 139 -0.58 -13.28 -15.60
C GLY A 139 -0.55 -14.02 -16.92
N LYS A 140 0.24 -15.10 -17.00
CA LYS A 140 0.29 -15.97 -18.19
C LYS A 140 -1.08 -16.61 -18.50
N SER A 141 -1.82 -17.01 -17.47
CA SER A 141 -3.16 -17.59 -17.66
C SER A 141 -4.16 -16.56 -18.18
N ILE A 142 -4.08 -15.31 -17.70
CA ILE A 142 -4.90 -14.19 -18.20
C ILE A 142 -4.56 -13.91 -19.67
N ALA A 143 -3.28 -13.69 -19.98
CA ALA A 143 -2.83 -13.30 -21.33
C ALA A 143 -3.15 -14.36 -22.41
N LEU A 144 -3.21 -15.63 -22.04
CA LEU A 144 -3.53 -16.74 -22.94
C LEU A 144 -5.02 -17.14 -22.97
N SER A 145 -5.87 -16.51 -22.14
CA SER A 145 -7.28 -16.90 -22.01
C SER A 145 -8.15 -16.49 -23.20
N GLY A 146 -7.70 -15.56 -24.06
CA GLY A 146 -8.47 -14.93 -25.15
C GLY A 146 -8.85 -15.82 -26.33
N THR A 147 -9.18 -17.09 -26.10
CA THR A 147 -9.63 -18.05 -27.13
C THR A 147 -11.16 -18.14 -27.24
N ASP A 148 -11.88 -17.73 -26.20
CA ASP A 148 -13.34 -17.74 -26.13
C ASP A 148 -13.91 -16.40 -25.63
N VAL A 149 -15.24 -16.32 -25.53
CA VAL A 149 -15.91 -15.07 -25.14
C VAL A 149 -15.56 -14.67 -23.71
N LEU A 150 -15.40 -15.64 -22.80
CA LEU A 150 -15.07 -15.35 -21.41
C LEU A 150 -13.68 -14.73 -21.31
N GLY A 151 -12.67 -15.39 -21.89
CA GLY A 151 -11.30 -14.92 -21.81
C GLY A 151 -11.10 -13.56 -22.50
N HIS A 152 -11.78 -13.31 -23.62
CA HIS A 152 -11.74 -12.00 -24.27
C HIS A 152 -12.26 -10.87 -23.36
N GLU A 153 -13.40 -11.07 -22.69
CA GLU A 153 -13.96 -10.05 -21.79
C GLU A 153 -13.12 -9.90 -20.50
N VAL A 154 -12.51 -10.98 -20.00
CA VAL A 154 -11.57 -10.92 -18.88
C VAL A 154 -10.32 -10.12 -19.26
N ILE A 155 -9.68 -10.42 -20.40
CA ILE A 155 -8.53 -9.65 -20.90
C ILE A 155 -8.89 -8.17 -21.02
N LYS A 156 -10.03 -7.86 -21.64
CA LYS A 156 -10.51 -6.48 -21.78
C LYS A 156 -10.70 -5.77 -20.44
N SER A 157 -11.16 -6.49 -19.41
CA SER A 157 -11.27 -5.94 -18.05
C SER A 157 -9.88 -5.63 -17.46
N PHE A 158 -8.88 -6.47 -17.77
CA PHE A 158 -7.48 -6.22 -17.40
C PHE A 158 -6.80 -5.09 -18.17
N GLN A 159 -7.31 -4.67 -19.33
CA GLN A 159 -6.81 -3.49 -20.06
C GLN A 159 -7.11 -2.17 -19.35
N GLN A 160 -7.92 -2.18 -18.30
CA GLN A 160 -8.39 -0.99 -17.58
C GLN A 160 -7.95 -0.98 -16.11
N THR A 161 -7.07 -1.89 -15.71
CA THR A 161 -6.59 -2.04 -14.33
C THR A 161 -5.11 -2.39 -14.32
N ASP A 162 -4.45 -1.90 -13.29
CA ASP A 162 -3.04 -2.07 -12.99
C ASP A 162 -2.80 -2.95 -11.75
N CYS A 163 -3.86 -3.53 -11.16
CA CYS A 163 -3.77 -4.27 -9.91
C CYS A 163 -2.75 -5.44 -9.94
N PHE A 164 -2.48 -5.99 -11.13
CA PHE A 164 -1.54 -7.08 -11.31
C PHE A 164 -0.09 -6.61 -11.12
N GLU A 165 0.35 -5.61 -11.87
CA GLU A 165 1.68 -5.04 -11.79
C GLU A 165 1.89 -4.25 -10.49
N GLU A 166 0.88 -3.55 -9.98
CA GLU A 166 0.93 -2.92 -8.66
C GLU A 166 1.26 -3.95 -7.58
N THR A 167 0.56 -5.09 -7.57
CA THR A 167 0.80 -6.14 -6.59
C THR A 167 2.23 -6.69 -6.67
N MET A 168 2.76 -6.87 -7.89
CA MET A 168 4.16 -7.31 -8.04
C MET A 168 5.14 -6.25 -7.52
N ARG A 169 4.89 -4.95 -7.77
CA ARG A 169 5.69 -3.85 -7.24
C ARG A 169 5.65 -3.79 -5.72
N ASP A 170 4.49 -3.87 -5.10
CA ASP A 170 4.43 -3.78 -3.62
C ASP A 170 5.21 -4.91 -2.97
N ILE A 171 5.15 -6.13 -3.52
CA ILE A 171 5.91 -7.27 -2.96
C ILE A 171 7.42 -7.02 -3.07
N LEU A 172 7.86 -6.33 -4.12
CA LEU A 172 9.26 -5.96 -4.32
C LEU A 172 9.69 -4.82 -3.39
N GLU A 173 8.92 -3.73 -3.31
CA GLU A 173 9.22 -2.55 -2.47
C GLU A 173 9.28 -2.88 -0.98
N VAL A 174 8.42 -3.80 -0.56
CA VAL A 174 8.27 -4.21 0.84
C VAL A 174 9.43 -5.11 1.29
N ALA A 175 9.97 -5.89 0.37
CA ALA A 175 11.20 -6.62 0.64
C ALA A 175 12.39 -5.67 0.53
N ASN A 176 13.54 -6.08 1.08
CA ASN A 176 14.76 -5.58 0.51
C ASN A 176 14.79 -6.09 -0.94
N GLU A 177 14.48 -5.23 -1.91
CA GLU A 177 14.38 -5.55 -3.34
C GLU A 177 15.57 -6.41 -3.78
N GLU A 178 16.77 -6.02 -3.34
CA GLU A 178 18.03 -6.73 -3.57
C GLU A 178 17.99 -8.21 -3.11
N GLU A 179 17.36 -8.52 -1.98
CA GLU A 179 17.25 -9.89 -1.46
C GLU A 179 16.33 -10.76 -2.32
N ILE A 180 15.23 -10.20 -2.82
CA ILE A 180 14.33 -10.92 -3.73
C ILE A 180 15.02 -11.13 -5.07
N VAL A 181 15.59 -10.07 -5.63
CA VAL A 181 16.26 -10.11 -6.94
C VAL A 181 17.41 -11.12 -6.90
N ALA A 182 18.23 -11.12 -5.85
CA ALA A 182 19.31 -12.09 -5.68
C ALA A 182 18.82 -13.54 -5.48
N ALA A 183 17.61 -13.73 -4.96
CA ALA A 183 17.04 -15.05 -4.71
C ALA A 183 16.26 -15.63 -5.91
N MET A 184 15.85 -14.80 -6.86
CA MET A 184 15.16 -15.25 -8.07
C MET A 184 16.14 -15.79 -9.10
N SER A 185 15.72 -16.84 -9.82
CA SER A 185 16.51 -17.45 -10.90
C SER A 185 16.41 -16.67 -12.20
N ASP A 186 17.44 -16.74 -13.06
CA ASP A 186 17.39 -16.26 -14.44
C ASP A 186 16.16 -16.81 -15.20
N GLU A 187 15.78 -18.08 -14.95
CA GLU A 187 14.59 -18.70 -15.56
C GLU A 187 13.28 -17.99 -15.17
N PHE A 188 13.22 -17.37 -14.00
CA PHE A 188 12.06 -16.57 -13.60
C PHE A 188 12.00 -15.28 -14.41
N ILE A 189 13.15 -14.60 -14.56
CA ILE A 189 13.29 -13.35 -15.32
C ILE A 189 12.93 -13.58 -16.79
N ASP A 190 13.45 -14.63 -17.41
CA ASP A 190 13.13 -15.02 -18.80
C ASP A 190 11.61 -15.23 -19.00
N LYS A 191 10.94 -15.84 -18.01
CA LYS A 191 9.49 -16.07 -18.05
C LYS A 191 8.69 -14.81 -17.76
N LEU A 192 9.24 -13.87 -17.01
CA LEU A 192 8.64 -12.56 -16.78
C LEU A 192 8.73 -11.71 -18.06
N GLU A 193 9.86 -11.76 -18.76
CA GLU A 193 10.03 -11.14 -20.09
C GLU A 193 9.09 -11.76 -21.13
N GLU A 194 8.94 -13.08 -21.16
CA GLU A 194 7.90 -13.75 -21.97
C GLU A 194 6.51 -13.18 -21.66
N LEU A 195 6.20 -13.00 -20.38
CA LEU A 195 4.91 -12.46 -19.96
C LEU A 195 4.71 -11.00 -20.38
N VAL A 196 5.75 -10.16 -20.34
CA VAL A 196 5.71 -8.79 -20.87
C VAL A 196 5.31 -8.81 -22.34
N GLY A 197 5.96 -9.62 -23.17
CA GLY A 197 5.61 -9.73 -24.59
C GLY A 197 4.20 -10.26 -24.85
N LEU A 198 3.70 -11.17 -24.00
CA LEU A 198 2.31 -11.62 -24.06
C LEU A 198 1.32 -10.51 -23.67
N GLY A 199 1.66 -9.71 -22.66
CA GLY A 199 0.87 -8.57 -22.20
C GLY A 199 0.73 -7.50 -23.28
N GLU A 200 1.84 -7.12 -23.91
CA GLU A 200 1.86 -6.19 -25.05
C GLU A 200 0.93 -6.65 -26.19
N GLY A 201 0.97 -7.95 -26.52
CA GLY A 201 0.11 -8.52 -27.56
C GLY A 201 -1.39 -8.44 -27.27
N GLN A 202 -1.78 -8.25 -26.00
CA GLN A 202 -3.17 -8.14 -25.55
C GLN A 202 -3.52 -6.75 -25.01
N CYS A 203 -2.57 -5.80 -25.01
CA CYS A 203 -2.66 -4.49 -24.36
C CYS A 203 -3.01 -4.57 -22.86
N ILE A 204 -2.41 -5.53 -22.12
CA ILE A 204 -2.57 -5.69 -20.67
C ILE A 204 -1.20 -5.66 -19.98
N PHE A 205 -1.20 -5.39 -18.68
CA PHE A 205 0.02 -5.33 -17.86
C PHE A 205 1.02 -4.28 -18.36
N GLU A 206 0.53 -3.08 -18.68
CA GLU A 206 1.36 -1.99 -19.22
C GLU A 206 2.49 -1.61 -18.27
N GLY A 207 2.32 -1.78 -16.96
CA GLY A 207 3.37 -1.51 -15.96
C GLY A 207 4.31 -2.68 -15.63
N LEU A 208 4.20 -3.81 -16.34
CA LEU A 208 5.07 -4.98 -16.13
C LEU A 208 6.52 -4.80 -16.63
N PRO A 209 6.81 -4.04 -17.69
CA PRO A 209 8.18 -3.70 -18.06
C PRO A 209 8.96 -3.04 -16.92
N GLU A 210 8.34 -2.15 -16.16
CA GLU A 210 8.95 -1.50 -14.99
C GLU A 210 9.26 -2.53 -13.90
N VAL A 211 8.36 -3.47 -13.64
CA VAL A 211 8.60 -4.59 -12.71
C VAL A 211 9.80 -5.43 -13.16
N LEU A 212 9.92 -5.70 -14.47
CA LEU A 212 11.04 -6.45 -15.03
C LEU A 212 12.37 -5.69 -14.87
N GLU A 213 12.36 -4.37 -15.02
CA GLU A 213 13.55 -3.53 -14.81
C GLU A 213 14.04 -3.56 -13.36
N LEU A 214 13.14 -3.62 -12.36
CA LEU A 214 13.51 -3.83 -10.95
C LEU A 214 14.36 -5.09 -10.75
N PHE A 215 14.06 -6.17 -11.48
CA PHE A 215 14.88 -7.39 -11.42
C PHE A 215 16.23 -7.29 -12.14
N ARG A 216 16.34 -6.44 -13.17
CA ARG A 216 17.56 -6.32 -13.97
C ARG A 216 18.54 -5.32 -13.37
N ASN A 217 18.04 -4.22 -12.82
CA ASN A 217 18.81 -3.07 -12.37
C ASN A 217 18.39 -2.62 -10.96
N PRO A 218 18.58 -3.45 -9.92
CA PRO A 218 18.14 -3.13 -8.55
C PRO A 218 18.86 -1.93 -7.92
N GLU A 219 19.97 -1.44 -8.50
CA GLU A 219 20.73 -0.29 -7.99
C GLU A 219 20.26 1.07 -8.58
N ASP A 220 19.48 1.09 -9.66
CA ASP A 220 19.12 2.33 -10.39
C ASP A 220 17.78 2.96 -9.93
N THR A 221 17.05 2.34 -8.99
CA THR A 221 15.72 2.78 -8.53
C THR A 221 15.73 3.80 -7.39
N GLN A 222 16.90 4.24 -6.91
CA GLN A 222 17.03 5.30 -5.88
C GLN A 222 17.24 6.73 -6.41
N SER A 223 16.87 7.03 -7.66
CA SER A 223 16.74 8.42 -8.14
C SER A 223 15.41 8.55 -8.89
N GLU A 224 14.36 9.11 -8.31
CA GLU A 224 14.11 10.55 -8.26
C GLU A 224 12.96 10.84 -7.27
N SER A 225 13.28 11.25 -6.05
CA SER A 225 12.39 12.08 -5.23
C SER A 225 13.08 13.41 -4.95
N SER A 226 13.48 14.11 -6.01
CA SER A 226 13.77 15.54 -5.95
C SER A 226 12.46 16.32 -6.07
N SER A 227 11.77 16.52 -4.94
CA SER A 227 10.80 17.60 -4.80
C SER A 227 10.56 17.91 -3.32
N ASP A 228 11.20 18.98 -2.83
CA ASP A 228 10.53 20.21 -2.35
C ASP A 228 11.55 20.94 -1.47
N GLY A 229 12.26 21.95 -1.98
CA GLY A 229 11.63 23.25 -2.16
C GLY A 229 11.60 23.97 -0.82
N ILE A 230 12.76 24.47 -0.36
CA ILE A 230 12.81 25.37 0.80
C ILE A 230 11.91 26.56 0.51
N LEU A 231 10.82 26.65 1.27
CA LEU A 231 9.85 27.73 1.27
C LEU A 231 10.58 29.04 1.62
N GLU A 232 10.89 29.87 0.62
CA GLU A 232 11.29 31.25 0.88
C GLU A 232 10.09 32.01 1.47
N VAL A 233 10.19 32.27 2.77
CA VAL A 233 9.27 33.14 3.50
C VAL A 233 9.50 34.56 2.99
N TYR A 234 8.63 35.03 2.09
CA TYR A 234 8.51 36.46 1.81
C TYR A 234 7.84 37.14 3.01
N ASP A 235 8.66 37.81 3.80
CA ASP A 235 8.27 38.72 4.86
C ASP A 235 7.68 40.00 4.22
N ASN A 236 6.35 40.06 4.15
CA ASN A 236 5.60 41.25 3.80
C ASN A 236 5.53 42.20 5.01
N ASN A 237 6.40 43.19 5.06
CA ASN A 237 6.21 44.37 5.91
C ASN A 237 5.67 45.53 5.06
N GLU A 238 4.37 45.77 5.20
CA GLU A 238 3.68 47.02 4.85
C GLU A 238 3.97 48.10 5.90
N ASP A 239 4.52 49.24 5.46
CA ASP A 239 4.24 50.62 5.94
C ASP A 239 5.27 51.55 5.26
N GLY A 240 4.99 52.67 4.61
CA GLY A 240 3.78 53.41 4.27
C GLY A 240 4.21 54.80 3.72
N LYS A 241 3.37 55.39 2.84
CA LYS A 241 3.28 56.84 2.45
C LYS A 241 4.49 57.42 1.67
N ASP A 242 4.36 58.27 0.63
CA ASP A 242 3.40 59.32 0.30
C ASP A 242 3.41 59.66 -1.22
N GLU A 243 2.28 60.20 -1.69
CA GLU A 243 2.09 61.26 -2.72
C GLU A 243 2.94 61.24 -4.03
N SER A 244 2.38 61.29 -5.25
CA SER A 244 1.51 62.36 -5.75
C SER A 244 1.18 62.16 -7.26
N VAL A 245 -0.02 62.60 -7.67
CA VAL A 245 -0.48 63.14 -8.99
C VAL A 245 -0.13 62.42 -10.31
N ASN A 246 -1.13 61.92 -11.05
CA ASN A 246 -1.97 62.69 -11.99
C ASN A 246 -2.87 61.75 -12.83
N ALA A 247 -4.17 62.02 -12.80
CA ALA A 247 -5.13 61.61 -13.84
C ALA A 247 -5.04 62.63 -15.03
N PRO A 248 -5.79 62.54 -16.16
CA PRO A 248 -7.02 61.76 -16.36
C PRO A 248 -7.38 61.28 -17.79
N THR A 249 -8.57 60.66 -17.88
CA THR A 249 -9.55 60.57 -18.99
C THR A 249 -9.34 59.52 -20.08
N SER A 250 -10.23 58.53 -20.19
CA SER A 250 -11.41 58.44 -21.09
C SER A 250 -11.27 57.09 -21.82
N ASN A 251 -12.27 56.28 -22.20
CA ASN A 251 -13.64 56.55 -22.59
C ASN A 251 -14.43 55.21 -22.56
N MET A 252 -15.76 55.35 -22.52
CA MET A 252 -16.81 54.34 -22.61
C MET A 252 -16.83 53.50 -23.90
N GLY A 253 -17.50 52.34 -23.82
CA GLY A 253 -18.25 51.72 -24.92
C GLY A 253 -18.40 50.21 -24.75
N ASN A 254 -19.54 49.68 -24.27
CA ASN A 254 -20.69 49.18 -25.07
C ASN A 254 -20.28 48.18 -26.18
N ASN A 255 -20.94 47.07 -26.49
CA ASN A 255 -22.20 46.43 -26.10
C ASN A 255 -22.32 45.15 -26.97
N VAL A 256 -23.37 44.36 -26.72
CA VAL A 256 -24.13 43.48 -27.64
C VAL A 256 -23.84 41.98 -27.65
N ALA A 257 -24.93 41.29 -27.30
CA ALA A 257 -25.22 39.87 -27.35
C ALA A 257 -25.34 39.29 -28.77
N GLY A 258 -24.93 38.04 -28.92
CA GLY A 258 -25.29 37.18 -30.05
C GLY A 258 -26.08 35.97 -29.56
N GLN A 259 -27.41 36.03 -29.67
CA GLN A 259 -28.28 34.86 -29.53
C GLN A 259 -28.18 34.00 -30.79
N GLY A 260 -27.94 32.71 -30.59
CA GLY A 260 -28.05 31.69 -31.60
C GLY A 260 -29.24 30.76 -31.35
N VAL A 261 -29.70 30.22 -32.48
CA VAL A 261 -30.20 28.85 -32.71
C VAL A 261 -31.71 28.54 -32.59
N VAL A 262 -32.12 27.79 -33.62
CA VAL A 262 -33.17 26.75 -33.74
C VAL A 262 -34.58 27.19 -34.18
N ALA A 263 -34.95 26.84 -35.42
CA ALA A 263 -36.11 26.00 -35.73
C ALA A 263 -36.18 25.69 -37.24
N GLY A 264 -35.90 24.45 -37.58
CA GLY A 264 -36.23 23.84 -38.87
C GLY A 264 -36.74 22.41 -38.63
N ILE A 265 -37.54 21.92 -39.59
CA ILE A 265 -38.08 20.54 -39.73
C ILE A 265 -39.36 20.33 -38.91
N THR A 266 -40.55 20.12 -39.49
CA THR A 266 -40.96 18.99 -40.37
C THR A 266 -42.25 19.32 -41.14
N ALA A 267 -42.39 18.68 -42.29
CA ALA A 267 -43.61 18.54 -43.08
C ALA A 267 -44.52 17.43 -42.52
#